data_AF-A0A9N7ZBZ4-F1
#
_entry.id   AF-A0A9N7ZBZ4-F1
#
_cell.length_a   1.000
_cell.length_b   1.000
_cell.length_c   1.000
_cell.angle_alpha   90.00
_cell.angle_beta   90.00
_cell.angle_gamma   90.00
#
_symmetry.space_group_name_H-M   'P 1'
#
loop_
_entity.id
_entity.type
_entity.pdbx_description
1 polymer ?
#
loop_
_entity_poly.entity_id
_entity_poly.type
_entity_poly.pdbx_seq_one_letter_code
_entity_poly.pdbx_strand_id
1 'polypeptide(L)'
;MREDRRFICRQTPPSWSFSTCPSKTKKEDFKERGNILEKALEAEDKHRKDIDAIMQIDERKRPYSSLQEVKAATEEELEAFRMKRGRSDDPMSSFLAKLPPPLPADSPKLSPWD
;
A
#
# COMPACT_ATOMS: atom_id res chain seq x y z
N MET A 1 14.61 36.33 37.23
CA MET A 1 15.67 35.32 37.07
C MET A 1 15.38 34.24 38.11
N ARG A 2 15.16 32.97 37.81
CA ARG A 2 15.76 32.09 36.79
C ARG A 2 14.74 30.96 36.49
N GLU A 3 14.69 30.52 35.25
CA GLU A 3 13.80 29.46 34.78
C GLU A 3 14.13 28.11 35.43
N ASP A 4 13.14 27.45 36.04
CA ASP A 4 13.24 26.01 36.30
C ASP A 4 12.46 25.24 35.24
N ARG A 5 13.28 24.71 34.33
CA ARG A 5 12.97 23.96 33.14
C ARG A 5 12.49 22.54 33.51
N ARG A 6 11.52 22.07 32.72
CA ARG A 6 11.23 20.67 32.35
C ARG A 6 10.64 19.77 33.45
N PHE A 7 9.32 19.63 33.38
CA PHE A 7 8.71 18.30 33.42
C PHE A 7 7.94 18.08 32.12
N ILE A 8 8.67 17.91 31.01
CA ILE A 8 8.09 17.29 29.82
C ILE A 8 8.10 15.80 30.13
N CYS A 9 6.94 15.28 30.54
CA CYS A 9 6.66 13.86 30.48
C CYS A 9 6.98 13.39 29.06
N ARG A 10 8.12 12.71 28.87
CA ARG A 10 8.34 11.86 27.69
C ARG A 10 7.30 10.76 27.79
N GLN A 11 6.13 11.01 27.23
CA GLN A 11 5.23 9.92 26.87
C GLN A 11 6.04 9.04 25.91
N THR A 12 6.41 7.85 26.37
CA THR A 12 6.78 6.77 25.47
C THR A 12 5.65 6.63 24.46
N PRO A 13 5.91 6.54 23.15
CA PRO A 13 4.83 6.23 22.21
C PRO A 13 4.16 4.93 22.70
N PRO A 14 2.81 4.88 22.73
CA PRO A 14 2.12 3.64 23.03
C PRO A 14 2.66 2.59 22.07
N SER A 15 3.04 1.45 22.64
CA SER A 15 3.51 0.27 21.93
C SER A 15 2.83 0.18 20.56
N TRP A 16 3.62 0.31 19.48
CA TRP A 16 3.18 -0.14 18.17
C TRP A 16 2.91 -1.63 18.33
N SER A 17 1.64 -1.98 18.57
CA SER A 17 1.19 -3.36 18.54
C SER A 17 1.32 -3.80 17.09
N PHE A 18 2.44 -4.45 16.78
CA PHE A 18 2.55 -5.24 15.57
C PHE A 18 1.48 -6.32 15.68
N SER A 19 0.35 -6.08 15.03
CA SER A 19 -0.81 -6.97 14.99
C SER A 19 -0.34 -8.31 14.45
N THR A 20 -0.28 -9.31 15.32
CA THR A 20 0.09 -10.68 14.95
C THR A 20 -1.04 -11.25 14.08
N CYS A 21 -0.76 -11.41 12.78
CA CYS A 21 -1.70 -12.01 11.84
C CYS A 21 -2.04 -13.46 12.27
N PRO A 22 -3.34 -13.82 12.32
CA PRO A 22 -3.75 -15.19 12.62
C PRO A 22 -3.51 -16.09 11.40
N SER A 23 -2.59 -17.04 11.53
CA SER A 23 -2.34 -18.08 10.52
C SER A 23 -3.50 -19.08 10.48
N LYS A 24 -4.44 -18.91 9.55
CA LYS A 24 -5.50 -19.91 9.25
C LYS A 24 -5.09 -20.83 8.09
N THR A 25 -5.55 -22.07 8.22
CA THR A 25 -5.26 -23.31 7.48
C THR A 25 -5.42 -23.22 5.96
N LYS A 26 -4.75 -24.11 5.19
CA LYS A 26 -4.23 -23.81 3.84
C LYS A 26 -4.86 -24.54 2.63
N LYS A 27 -6.05 -25.14 2.68
CA LYS A 27 -6.48 -26.03 1.55
C LYS A 27 -7.88 -25.84 0.95
N GLU A 28 -8.90 -25.44 1.72
CA GLU A 28 -10.22 -25.13 1.12
C GLU A 28 -10.32 -23.67 0.65
N ASP A 29 -9.52 -22.80 1.26
CA ASP A 29 -9.43 -21.38 0.95
C ASP A 29 -8.91 -21.04 -0.46
N PHE A 30 -8.21 -21.95 -1.15
CA PHE A 30 -7.54 -21.59 -2.41
C PHE A 30 -8.53 -21.28 -3.54
N LYS A 31 -9.63 -22.05 -3.63
CA LYS A 31 -10.67 -21.81 -4.64
C LYS A 31 -11.46 -20.54 -4.35
N GLU A 32 -11.76 -20.29 -3.07
CA GLU A 32 -12.48 -19.08 -2.66
C GLU A 32 -11.62 -17.83 -2.85
N ARG A 33 -10.36 -17.86 -2.44
CA ARG A 33 -9.39 -16.77 -2.68
C ARG A 33 -9.20 -16.48 -4.16
N GLY A 34 -9.13 -17.50 -5.01
CA GLY A 34 -9.05 -17.34 -6.46
C GLY A 34 -10.26 -16.58 -7.03
N ASN A 35 -11.47 -16.96 -6.63
CA ASN A 35 -12.71 -16.29 -7.07
C ASN A 35 -12.82 -14.85 -6.55
N ILE A 36 -12.31 -14.57 -5.34
CA ILE A 36 -12.33 -13.21 -4.79
C ILE A 36 -11.29 -12.33 -5.50
N LEU A 37 -10.10 -12.88 -5.79
CA LEU A 37 -9.06 -12.20 -6.54
C LEU A 37 -9.51 -11.86 -7.97
N GLU A 38 -10.21 -12.77 -8.65
CA GLU A 38 -10.78 -12.50 -9.98
C GLU A 38 -11.80 -11.35 -9.94
N LYS A 39 -12.69 -11.35 -8.94
CA LYS A 39 -13.64 -10.24 -8.73
C LYS A 39 -12.93 -8.92 -8.44
N ALA A 40 -11.85 -8.93 -7.66
CA ALA A 40 -11.05 -7.75 -7.37
C ALA A 40 -10.35 -7.21 -8.63
N LEU A 41 -9.85 -8.08 -9.52
CA LEU A 41 -9.27 -7.70 -10.81
C LEU A 41 -10.30 -7.03 -11.72
N GLU A 42 -11.51 -7.59 -11.80
CA GLU A 42 -12.60 -6.99 -12.58
C GLU A 42 -13.04 -5.62 -12.02
N ALA A 43 -13.07 -5.49 -10.68
CA ALA A 43 -13.43 -4.24 -10.03
C ALA A 43 -12.41 -3.14 -10.32
N GLU A 44 -11.11 -3.45 -10.27
CA GLU A 44 -10.03 -2.53 -10.66
C GLU A 44 -10.14 -2.11 -12.14
N ASP A 45 -10.45 -3.04 -13.04
CA ASP A 45 -10.61 -2.72 -14.46
C ASP A 45 -11.83 -1.83 -14.74
N LYS A 46 -12.93 -2.01 -13.99
CA LYS A 46 -14.11 -1.11 -14.04
C LYS A 46 -13.73 0.28 -13.52
N HIS A 47 -13.07 0.34 -12.36
CA HIS A 47 -12.63 1.60 -11.76
C HIS A 47 -11.70 2.41 -12.69
N ARG A 48 -10.78 1.74 -13.39
CA ARG A 48 -9.92 2.40 -14.40
C ARG A 48 -10.73 3.01 -15.53
N LYS A 49 -11.70 2.26 -16.08
CA LYS A 49 -12.58 2.76 -17.16
C LYS A 49 -13.42 3.94 -16.69
N ASP A 50 -13.92 3.90 -15.45
CA ASP A 50 -14.69 4.99 -14.87
C ASP A 50 -13.83 6.25 -14.71
N ILE A 51 -12.58 6.10 -14.26
CA ILE A 51 -11.61 7.21 -14.21
C ILE A 51 -11.37 7.78 -15.61
N ASP A 52 -11.11 6.92 -16.60
CA ASP A 52 -10.86 7.35 -17.97
C ASP A 52 -12.07 8.10 -18.55
N ALA A 53 -13.28 7.60 -18.31
CA ALA A 53 -14.52 8.27 -18.71
C ALA A 53 -14.69 9.63 -18.03
N ILE A 54 -14.40 9.72 -16.72
CA ILE A 54 -14.45 10.99 -15.98
C ILE A 54 -13.37 11.97 -16.47
N MET A 55 -12.19 11.47 -16.86
CA MET A 55 -11.10 12.29 -17.40
C MET A 55 -11.39 12.82 -18.80
N GLN A 56 -12.22 12.12 -19.59
CA GLN A 56 -12.67 12.59 -20.90
C GLN A 56 -13.70 13.72 -20.83
N ILE A 57 -14.36 13.92 -19.68
CA ILE A 57 -15.31 15.02 -19.48
C ILE A 57 -14.54 16.35 -19.39
N ASP A 58 -15.08 17.40 -20.02
CA ASP A 58 -14.56 18.77 -19.89
C ASP A 58 -14.28 19.14 -18.44
N GLU A 59 -13.12 19.75 -18.18
CA GLU A 59 -12.67 20.11 -16.82
C GLU A 59 -13.71 20.91 -16.04
N ARG A 60 -14.43 21.83 -16.71
CA ARG A 60 -15.49 22.65 -16.10
C ARG A 60 -16.73 21.85 -15.70
N LYS A 61 -17.02 20.75 -16.39
CA LYS A 61 -18.19 19.89 -16.14
C LYS A 61 -17.88 18.70 -15.23
N ARG A 62 -16.60 18.39 -15.02
CA ARG A 62 -16.16 17.31 -14.14
C ARG A 62 -16.66 17.56 -12.71
N PRO A 63 -17.35 16.61 -12.07
CA PRO A 63 -17.94 16.81 -10.74
C PRO A 63 -16.84 17.02 -9.68
N TYR A 64 -17.04 18.00 -8.80
CA TYR A 64 -16.14 18.26 -7.67
C TYR A 64 -16.31 17.17 -6.61
N SER A 65 -15.50 16.13 -6.65
CA SER A 65 -15.51 15.06 -5.64
C SER A 65 -14.66 15.44 -4.43
N SER A 66 -15.20 16.24 -3.51
CA SER A 66 -14.52 16.55 -2.23
C SER A 66 -15.00 15.70 -1.05
N LEU A 67 -16.12 14.97 -1.17
CA LEU A 67 -16.77 14.24 -0.07
C LEU A 67 -16.97 12.74 -0.38
N GLN A 68 -15.93 12.03 -0.80
CA GLN A 68 -16.00 10.58 -0.93
C GLN A 68 -15.66 9.88 0.39
N GLU A 69 -16.46 8.90 0.79
CA GLU A 69 -16.17 8.03 1.94
C GLU A 69 -14.95 7.16 1.61
N VAL A 70 -13.83 7.43 2.29
CA VAL A 70 -12.59 6.65 2.10
C VAL A 70 -12.67 5.39 2.95
N LYS A 71 -12.86 4.24 2.30
CA LYS A 71 -12.75 2.92 2.93
C LYS A 71 -11.31 2.42 2.80
N ALA A 72 -10.83 1.70 3.83
CA ALA A 72 -9.53 1.02 3.76
C ALA A 72 -9.60 -0.09 2.69
N ALA A 73 -8.63 -0.12 1.79
CA ALA A 73 -8.55 -1.14 0.74
C ALA A 73 -8.34 -2.53 1.36
N THR A 74 -9.03 -3.52 0.81
CA THR A 74 -8.89 -4.92 1.24
C THR A 74 -7.60 -5.54 0.70
N GLU A 75 -7.13 -6.64 1.31
CA GLU A 75 -5.87 -7.29 0.93
C GLU A 75 -5.88 -7.77 -0.54
N GLU A 76 -7.03 -8.27 -1.01
CA GLU A 76 -7.20 -8.81 -2.36
C GLU A 76 -7.31 -7.70 -3.43
N GLU A 77 -7.97 -6.58 -3.11
CA GLU A 77 -7.97 -5.38 -3.96
C GLU A 77 -6.56 -4.80 -4.10
N LEU A 78 -5.80 -4.79 -3.00
CA LEU A 78 -4.42 -4.31 -2.98
C LEU A 78 -3.51 -5.23 -3.81
N GLU A 79 -3.70 -6.54 -3.73
CA GLU A 79 -3.01 -7.51 -4.60
C GLU A 79 -3.34 -7.29 -6.08
N ALA A 80 -4.63 -7.18 -6.43
CA ALA A 80 -5.07 -6.89 -7.81
C ALA A 80 -4.45 -5.60 -8.36
N PHE A 81 -4.45 -4.54 -7.55
CA PHE A 81 -3.84 -3.26 -7.90
C PHE A 81 -2.33 -3.39 -8.17
N ARG A 82 -1.60 -4.11 -7.29
CA ARG A 82 -0.15 -4.38 -7.48
C ARG A 82 0.11 -5.11 -8.79
N MET A 83 -0.68 -6.15 -9.08
CA MET A 83 -0.54 -6.94 -10.30
C MET A 83 -0.78 -6.08 -11.56
N LYS A 84 -1.80 -5.22 -11.55
CA LYS A 84 -2.19 -4.42 -12.72
C LYS A 84 -1.36 -3.14 -12.93
N ARG A 85 -0.57 -2.68 -11.95
CA ARG A 85 0.22 -1.43 -12.05
C ARG A 85 1.70 -1.60 -12.39
N GLY A 86 2.18 -2.81 -12.63
CA GLY A 86 3.56 -3.03 -13.10
C GLY A 86 3.88 -2.16 -14.33
N ARG A 87 4.93 -1.33 -14.23
CA ARG A 87 5.37 -0.46 -15.34
C ARG A 87 6.46 -1.16 -16.14
N SER A 88 6.11 -1.73 -17.28
CA SER A 88 7.08 -2.32 -18.22
C SER A 88 7.96 -1.27 -18.89
N ASP A 89 7.40 -0.08 -19.12
CA ASP A 89 8.03 0.95 -19.96
C ASP A 89 8.93 1.90 -19.14
N ASP A 90 9.06 1.66 -17.84
CA ASP A 90 9.95 2.42 -16.98
C ASP A 90 11.41 2.02 -17.25
N PRO A 91 12.32 2.93 -17.65
CA PRO A 91 13.73 2.62 -17.85
C PRO A 91 14.42 2.08 -16.58
N MET A 92 13.89 2.36 -15.39
CA MET A 92 14.39 1.82 -14.11
C MET A 92 13.86 0.41 -13.80
N SER A 93 12.82 -0.08 -14.50
CA SER A 93 12.25 -1.42 -14.27
C SER A 93 13.30 -2.52 -14.35
N SER A 94 14.20 -2.41 -15.34
CA SER A 94 15.30 -3.34 -15.59
C SER A 94 16.32 -3.39 -14.44
N PHE A 95 16.44 -2.34 -13.64
CA PHE A 95 17.35 -2.31 -12.49
C PHE A 95 16.67 -2.83 -11.23
N LEU A 96 15.42 -2.42 -11.01
CA LEU A 96 14.63 -2.85 -9.85
C LEU A 96 14.33 -4.34 -9.87
N ALA A 97 14.09 -4.93 -11.05
CA ALA A 97 13.88 -6.37 -11.20
C ALA A 97 15.14 -7.21 -10.92
N LYS A 98 16.33 -6.59 -10.97
CA LYS A 98 17.64 -7.23 -10.75
C LYS A 98 18.20 -6.93 -9.36
N LEU A 99 17.52 -6.12 -8.56
CA LEU A 99 17.96 -5.87 -7.20
C LEU A 99 18.04 -7.22 -6.48
N PRO A 100 19.21 -7.54 -5.88
CA PRO A 100 19.30 -8.73 -5.07
C PRO A 100 18.19 -8.68 -4.01
N PRO A 101 17.62 -9.84 -3.63
CA PRO A 101 16.62 -9.89 -2.57
C PRO A 101 17.13 -9.07 -1.38
N PRO A 102 16.25 -8.33 -0.69
CA PRO A 102 16.64 -7.48 0.41
C PRO A 102 17.58 -8.28 1.32
N LEU A 103 18.78 -7.74 1.54
CA LEU A 103 19.75 -8.37 2.42
C LEU A 103 19.04 -8.69 3.74
N PRO A 104 19.31 -9.86 4.35
CA PRO A 104 18.69 -10.23 5.62
C PRO A 104 18.86 -9.06 6.60
N ALA A 105 17.79 -8.74 7.33
CA ALA A 105 17.70 -7.60 8.23
C ALA A 105 18.79 -7.58 9.33
N ASP A 106 19.53 -8.67 9.46
CA ASP A 106 20.65 -8.88 10.38
C ASP A 106 21.99 -8.32 9.86
N SER A 107 21.99 -7.68 8.69
CA SER A 107 23.17 -6.97 8.18
C SER A 107 23.50 -5.80 9.11
N PRO A 108 24.72 -5.71 9.69
CA PRO A 108 25.09 -4.58 10.51
C PRO A 108 24.98 -3.32 9.65
N LYS A 109 24.12 -2.38 10.07
CA LYS A 109 23.97 -1.09 9.41
C LYS A 109 25.30 -0.34 9.55
N LEU A 110 26.16 -0.47 8.55
CA LEU A 110 27.31 0.42 8.41
C LEU A 110 26.76 1.83 8.34
N SER A 111 27.03 2.65 9.35
CA SER A 111 26.69 4.05 9.30
C SER A 111 27.59 4.72 8.25
N PRO A 112 27.11 5.67 7.40
CA PRO A 112 27.99 6.55 6.63
C PRO A 112 29.13 7.29 7.35
N TRP A 113 29.38 7.05 8.63
CA TRP A 113 30.45 7.72 9.38
C TRP A 113 31.32 6.77 10.23
N ASP A 114 31.22 5.45 10.03
CA ASP A 114 32.17 4.46 10.58
C ASP A 114 33.24 4.05 9.56
#